data_AF-A0A318MZJ9-F1
#
_entry.id   AF-A0A318MZJ9-F1
#
_cell.length_a   1.000
_cell.length_b   1.000
_cell.length_c   1.000
_cell.angle_alpha   90.00
_cell.angle_beta   90.00
_cell.angle_gamma   90.00
#
_symmetry.space_group_name_H-M   'P 1'
#
loop_
_entity.id
_entity.type
_entity.pdbx_description
1 polymer ?
#
loop_
_entity_poly.entity_id
_entity_poly.type
_entity_poly.pdbx_seq_one_letter_code
_entity_poly.pdbx_strand_id
1 'polypeptide(L)'
;MAIDVNIRITEDRKKTILTFSPDSGVTGQLELNQLELDNLIQALGSVRWMMAEGQKIAEITGAQIKPAYQTKWAIQKNIEKAETLLAFQHPGFGPLGFVLSDQQVKEYVKALQKGLKIKK
;
A
#
# COMPACT_ATOMS: atom_id res chain seq x y z
N MET A 1 -8.11 -25.57 -2.45
CA MET A 1 -6.79 -25.74 -1.81
C MET A 1 -6.35 -24.35 -1.37
N ALA A 2 -6.07 -24.14 -0.08
CA ALA A 2 -5.50 -22.89 0.40
C ALA A 2 -3.98 -23.10 0.53
N ILE A 3 -3.19 -22.17 -0.01
CA ILE A 3 -1.73 -22.18 0.18
C ILE A 3 -1.46 -21.58 1.56
N ASP A 4 -0.82 -22.34 2.43
CA ASP A 4 -0.32 -21.84 3.72
C ASP A 4 1.13 -21.37 3.55
N VAL A 5 1.35 -20.08 3.84
CA VAL A 5 2.63 -19.39 3.67
C VAL A 5 3.02 -18.73 4.98
N ASN A 6 4.14 -19.17 5.56
CA ASN A 6 4.75 -18.50 6.69
C ASN A 6 5.78 -17.47 6.21
N ILE A 7 5.68 -16.23 6.69
CA ILE A 7 6.58 -15.13 6.36
C ILE A 7 7.23 -14.63 7.64
N ARG A 8 8.57 -14.60 7.67
CA ARG A 8 9.36 -14.04 8.77
C ARG A 8 10.53 -13.23 8.27
N ILE A 9 10.96 -12.25 9.05
CA ILE A 9 12.19 -11.49 8.82
C ILE A 9 13.34 -12.12 9.60
N THR A 10 14.56 -12.09 9.07
CA THR A 10 15.77 -12.50 9.81
C THR A 10 16.07 -11.53 10.96
N GLU A 11 16.83 -11.99 11.96
CA GLU A 11 17.19 -11.17 13.14
C GLU A 11 17.93 -9.88 12.76
N ASP A 12 18.80 -9.96 11.74
CA ASP A 12 19.55 -8.83 11.19
C ASP A 12 18.71 -7.88 10.31
N ARG A 13 17.44 -8.22 10.06
CA ARG A 13 16.46 -7.50 9.22
C ARG A 13 16.86 -7.33 7.76
N LYS A 14 17.82 -8.12 7.26
CA LYS A 14 18.30 -8.00 5.87
C LYS A 14 17.58 -8.91 4.89
N LYS A 15 16.94 -9.97 5.39
CA LYS A 15 16.26 -10.96 4.56
C LYS A 15 14.86 -11.26 5.06
N THR A 16 14.00 -11.62 4.12
CA THR A 16 12.68 -12.20 4.39
C THR A 16 12.69 -13.66 3.97
N ILE A 17 12.15 -14.52 4.83
CA ILE A 17 12.05 -15.95 4.60
C ILE A 17 10.58 -16.28 4.40
N LEU A 18 10.25 -16.82 3.22
CA LEU A 18 8.94 -17.34 2.89
C LEU A 18 9.01 -18.87 2.88
N THR A 19 8.14 -19.51 3.64
CA THR A 19 8.07 -20.98 3.73
C THR A 19 6.69 -21.45 3.30
N PHE A 20 6.65 -22.38 2.35
CA PHE A 20 5.42 -23.02 1.88
C PHE A 20 5.21 -24.33 2.64
N SER A 21 4.05 -24.47 3.28
CA SER A 21 3.73 -25.65 4.08
C SER A 21 3.44 -26.87 3.17
N PRO A 22 3.91 -28.08 3.52
CA PRO A 22 3.69 -29.31 2.72
C PRO A 22 2.21 -29.61 2.43
N ASP A 23 1.32 -29.22 3.35
CA ASP A 23 -0.14 -29.40 3.24
C ASP A 23 -0.76 -28.61 2.08
N SER A 24 -0.02 -27.64 1.52
CA SER A 24 -0.41 -26.91 0.32
C SER A 24 -0.14 -27.67 -1.00
N GLY A 25 0.52 -28.84 -0.92
CA GLY A 25 0.97 -29.62 -2.08
C GLY A 25 2.26 -29.09 -2.73
N VAL A 26 2.84 -28.00 -2.20
CA VAL A 26 4.10 -27.40 -2.65
C VAL A 26 5.01 -27.22 -1.43
N THR A 27 6.25 -27.73 -1.52
CA THR A 27 7.28 -27.56 -0.48
C THR A 27 8.38 -26.65 -0.99
N GLY A 28 8.80 -25.68 -0.18
CA GLY A 28 9.94 -24.83 -0.52
C GLY A 28 10.16 -23.70 0.48
N GLN A 29 11.38 -23.17 0.46
CA GLN A 29 11.76 -21.97 1.19
C GLN A 29 12.42 -20.99 0.22
N LEU A 30 12.00 -19.73 0.28
CA LEU A 30 12.63 -18.63 -0.45
C LEU A 30 13.22 -17.66 0.56
N GLU A 31 14.51 -17.37 0.41
CA GLU A 31 15.14 -16.22 1.06
C GLU A 31 15.20 -15.06 0.08
N LEU A 32 14.59 -13.94 0.44
CA LEU A 32 14.57 -12.73 -0.36
C LEU A 32 15.38 -11.66 0.34
N ASN A 33 16.30 -11.03 -0.39
CA ASN A 33 16.85 -9.74 0.01
C ASN A 33 15.80 -8.62 -0.18
N GLN A 34 16.14 -7.39 0.22
CA GLN A 34 15.20 -6.27 0.14
C GLN A 34 14.69 -5.99 -1.29
N LEU A 35 15.58 -5.98 -2.29
CA LEU A 35 15.19 -5.72 -3.69
C LEU A 35 14.26 -6.80 -4.22
N GLU A 36 14.54 -8.06 -3.90
CA GLU A 36 13.72 -9.20 -4.30
C GLU A 36 12.34 -9.17 -3.63
N LEU A 37 12.28 -8.78 -2.35
CA LEU A 37 11.01 -8.58 -1.64
C LEU A 37 10.20 -7.44 -2.25
N ASP A 38 10.84 -6.32 -2.57
CA ASP A 38 10.17 -5.18 -3.20
C ASP A 38 9.58 -5.59 -4.56
N ASN A 39 10.33 -6.32 -5.38
CA ASN A 39 9.85 -6.87 -6.65
C ASN A 39 8.65 -7.81 -6.46
N LEU A 40 8.70 -8.69 -5.45
CA LEU A 40 7.59 -9.58 -5.13
C LEU A 40 6.33 -8.80 -4.71
N ILE A 41 6.47 -7.79 -3.85
CA ILE A 41 5.36 -6.94 -3.42
C ILE A 41 4.73 -6.22 -4.61
N GLN A 42 5.54 -5.67 -5.53
CA GLN A 42 5.04 -5.01 -6.73
C GLN A 42 4.28 -5.97 -7.65
N ALA A 43 4.81 -7.18 -7.87
CA ALA A 43 4.14 -8.21 -8.65
C ALA A 43 2.79 -8.62 -8.03
N LEU A 44 2.77 -8.90 -6.72
CA LEU A 44 1.54 -9.26 -6.00
C LEU A 44 0.53 -8.11 -5.99
N GLY A 45 0.99 -6.88 -5.79
CA GLY A 45 0.16 -5.67 -5.86
C GLY A 45 -0.50 -5.50 -7.23
N SER A 46 0.25 -5.76 -8.30
CA SER A 46 -0.24 -5.66 -9.68
C SER A 46 -1.30 -6.73 -9.98
N VAL A 47 -1.08 -7.97 -9.57
CA VAL A 47 -2.07 -9.05 -9.71
C VAL A 47 -3.33 -8.74 -8.90
N ARG A 48 -3.18 -8.30 -7.65
CA ARG A 48 -4.30 -7.88 -6.81
C ARG A 48 -5.09 -6.73 -7.43
N TRP A 49 -4.41 -5.76 -8.03
CA TRP A 49 -5.05 -4.64 -8.72
C TRP A 49 -5.97 -5.14 -9.84
N MET A 50 -5.47 -6.04 -10.70
CA MET A 50 -6.28 -6.65 -11.77
C MET A 50 -7.48 -7.42 -11.21
N MET A 51 -7.30 -8.15 -10.10
CA MET A 51 -8.41 -8.86 -9.46
C MET A 51 -9.49 -7.92 -8.91
N ALA A 52 -9.12 -6.71 -8.50
CA ALA A 52 -10.03 -5.71 -7.97
C ALA A 52 -10.72 -4.88 -9.07
N GLU A 53 -10.29 -5.00 -10.33
CA GLU A 53 -10.88 -4.27 -11.44
C GLU A 53 -12.38 -4.61 -11.60
N GLY A 54 -13.22 -3.58 -11.69
CA GLY A 54 -14.68 -3.72 -11.73
C GLY A 54 -15.33 -4.12 -10.39
N GLN A 55 -14.56 -4.37 -9.34
CA GLN A 55 -15.09 -4.62 -7.99
C GLN A 55 -15.33 -3.31 -7.25
N LYS A 56 -16.33 -3.30 -6.35
CA LYS A 56 -16.56 -2.16 -5.47
C LYS A 56 -15.37 -2.01 -4.52
N ILE A 57 -14.78 -0.81 -4.49
CA ILE A 57 -13.74 -0.46 -3.52
C ILE A 57 -14.34 -0.56 -2.10
N ALA A 58 -13.65 -1.27 -1.22
CA ALA A 58 -14.08 -1.42 0.17
C ALA A 58 -14.07 -0.07 0.90
N GLU A 59 -15.05 0.14 1.77
CA GLU A 59 -15.11 1.33 2.61
C GLU A 59 -13.93 1.38 3.58
N ILE A 60 -13.40 2.57 3.84
CA ILE A 60 -12.30 2.76 4.79
C ILE A 60 -12.76 2.67 6.25
N THR A 61 -14.06 2.85 6.51
CA THR A 61 -14.63 2.82 7.85
C THR A 61 -14.48 1.44 8.49
N GLY A 62 -13.82 1.38 9.65
CA GLY A 62 -13.58 0.13 10.37
C GLY A 62 -12.35 -0.65 9.91
N ALA A 63 -11.62 -0.17 8.90
CA ALA A 63 -10.37 -0.78 8.48
C ALA A 63 -9.29 -0.65 9.57
N GLN A 64 -8.50 -1.70 9.76
CA GLN A 64 -7.27 -1.61 10.57
C GLN A 64 -6.22 -0.82 9.78
N ILE A 65 -5.93 0.41 10.24
CA ILE A 65 -4.97 1.29 9.58
C ILE A 65 -3.64 1.21 10.32
N LYS A 66 -2.59 0.79 9.63
CA LYS A 66 -1.20 0.96 10.08
C LYS A 66 -0.65 2.27 9.51
N PRO A 67 -0.55 3.35 10.30
CA PRO A 67 -0.12 4.64 9.78
C PRO A 67 1.34 4.60 9.32
N ALA A 68 1.59 5.24 8.18
CA ALA A 68 2.94 5.57 7.74
C ALA A 68 3.31 6.95 8.28
N TYR A 69 4.43 7.05 8.99
CA TYR A 69 4.88 8.29 9.62
C TYR A 69 6.02 8.92 8.81
N GLN A 70 6.05 10.26 8.77
CA GLN A 70 7.15 11.07 8.19
C GLN A 70 7.52 10.68 6.75
N THR A 71 6.53 10.22 5.96
CA THR A 71 6.76 9.81 4.59
C THR A 71 7.07 11.01 3.70
N LYS A 72 8.02 10.86 2.78
CA LYS A 72 8.16 11.80 1.65
C LYS A 72 6.88 11.74 0.82
N TRP A 73 6.38 12.89 0.38
CA TRP A 73 5.13 13.02 -0.35
C TRP A 73 5.26 14.01 -1.51
N ALA A 74 4.37 13.87 -2.49
CA ALA A 74 4.27 14.74 -3.65
C ALA A 74 2.79 14.98 -4.02
N ILE A 75 2.49 16.19 -4.48
CA ILE A 75 1.20 16.54 -5.06
C ILE A 75 1.45 17.03 -6.49
N GLN A 76 0.74 16.46 -7.46
CA GLN A 76 0.85 16.85 -8.87
C GLN A 76 -0.54 17.07 -9.44
N LYS A 77 -0.76 18.24 -10.05
CA LYS A 77 -2.04 18.58 -10.70
C LYS A 77 -1.95 18.24 -12.19
N ASN A 78 -2.91 17.49 -12.68
CA ASN A 78 -3.18 17.34 -14.10
C ASN A 78 -4.22 18.40 -14.51
N ILE A 79 -3.74 19.45 -15.18
CA ILE A 79 -4.58 20.61 -15.58
C ILE A 79 -5.61 20.19 -16.63
N GLU A 80 -5.25 19.28 -17.54
CA GLU A 80 -6.13 18.87 -18.65
C GLU A 80 -7.33 18.04 -18.16
N LYS A 81 -7.12 17.22 -17.12
CA LYS A 81 -8.15 16.33 -16.57
C LYS A 81 -8.85 16.87 -15.31
N ALA A 82 -8.46 18.05 -14.83
CA ALA A 82 -8.94 18.60 -13.55
C ALA A 82 -8.78 17.60 -12.36
N GLU A 83 -7.65 16.90 -12.37
CA GLU A 83 -7.31 15.83 -11.43
C GLU A 83 -6.06 16.20 -10.64
N THR A 84 -5.96 15.73 -9.41
CA THR A 84 -4.79 15.93 -8.54
C THR A 84 -4.32 14.60 -8.00
N LEU A 85 -3.09 14.21 -8.34
CA LEU A 85 -2.40 13.08 -7.73
C LEU A 85 -1.84 13.50 -6.38
N LEU A 86 -2.22 12.78 -5.33
CA LEU A 86 -1.52 12.79 -4.05
C LEU A 86 -0.76 11.47 -3.91
N ALA A 87 0.56 11.54 -3.76
CA ALA A 87 1.43 10.38 -3.65
C ALA A 87 2.39 10.48 -2.46
N PHE A 88 2.80 9.34 -1.93
CA PHE A 88 3.74 9.26 -0.82
C PHE A 88 4.54 7.95 -0.82
N GLN A 89 5.70 7.96 -0.18
CA GLN A 89 6.55 6.78 -0.01
C GLN A 89 6.09 5.95 1.20
N HIS A 90 5.31 4.89 0.98
CA HIS A 90 4.88 3.98 2.05
C HIS A 90 6.02 3.02 2.44
N PRO A 91 6.35 2.85 3.74
CA PRO A 91 7.50 2.06 4.18
C PRO A 91 7.39 0.56 3.87
N GLY A 92 6.18 0.02 3.73
CA GLY A 92 5.94 -1.40 3.42
C GLY A 92 5.52 -1.71 1.99
N PHE A 93 5.20 -0.70 1.17
CA PHE A 93 4.64 -0.91 -0.18
C PHE A 93 5.31 -0.07 -1.27
N GLY A 94 6.29 0.77 -0.89
CA GLY A 94 6.92 1.69 -1.82
C GLY A 94 6.01 2.90 -2.16
N PRO A 95 6.17 3.50 -3.35
CA PRO A 95 5.41 4.67 -3.73
C PRO A 95 3.94 4.31 -3.99
N LEU A 96 3.03 4.94 -3.24
CA LEU A 96 1.59 4.80 -3.42
C LEU A 96 0.99 6.18 -3.71
N GLY A 97 -0.07 6.20 -4.51
CA GLY A 97 -0.80 7.42 -4.79
C GLY A 97 -2.24 7.17 -5.20
N PHE A 98 -3.04 8.22 -5.08
CA PHE A 98 -4.41 8.22 -5.54
C PHE A 98 -4.73 9.57 -6.20
N VAL A 99 -5.63 9.51 -7.17
CA VAL A 99 -6.08 10.68 -7.90
C VAL A 99 -7.36 11.18 -7.26
N LEU A 100 -7.41 12.49 -7.04
CA LEU A 100 -8.55 13.21 -6.52
C LEU A 100 -9.11 14.13 -7.61
N SER A 101 -10.42 14.16 -7.75
CA SER A 101 -11.11 15.24 -8.46
C SER A 101 -10.97 16.56 -7.69
N ASP A 102 -11.15 17.69 -8.38
CA ASP A 102 -11.15 19.02 -7.75
C ASP A 102 -12.15 19.14 -6.58
N GLN A 103 -13.30 18.45 -6.64
CA GLN A 103 -14.26 18.42 -5.53
C GLN A 103 -13.70 17.70 -4.31
N GLN A 104 -13.10 16.52 -4.50
CA GLN A 104 -12.48 15.78 -3.40
C GLN A 104 -11.29 16.54 -2.82
N VAL A 105 -10.50 17.25 -3.64
CA VAL A 105 -9.42 18.12 -3.15
C VAL A 105 -9.97 19.18 -2.18
N LYS A 106 -11.08 19.86 -2.53
CA LYS A 106 -11.72 20.86 -1.65
C LYS A 106 -12.15 20.24 -0.32
N GLU A 107 -12.74 19.04 -0.36
CA GLU A 107 -13.17 18.31 0.84
C GLU A 107 -11.98 17.93 1.72
N TYR A 108 -10.90 17.41 1.13
CA TYR A 108 -9.64 17.09 1.83
C TYR A 108 -9.04 18.33 2.50
N VAL A 109 -8.90 19.44 1.77
CA VAL A 109 -8.35 20.69 2.30
C VAL A 109 -9.19 21.20 3.48
N LYS A 110 -10.53 21.18 3.35
CA LYS A 110 -11.44 21.60 4.43
C LYS A 110 -11.28 20.72 5.67
N ALA A 111 -11.17 19.40 5.50
CA ALA A 111 -10.98 18.46 6.59
C ALA A 111 -9.62 18.69 7.30
N LEU A 112 -8.54 18.85 6.55
CA LEU A 112 -7.21 19.14 7.09
C LEU A 112 -7.17 20.47 7.84
N GLN A 113 -7.75 21.54 7.27
CA GLN A 113 -7.86 22.84 7.93
C GLN A 113 -8.65 22.76 9.24
N LYS A 114 -9.74 21.99 9.28
CA LYS A 114 -10.50 21.75 10.52
C LYS A 114 -9.62 21.05 11.55
N GLY A 115 -8.85 20.03 11.15
CA GLY A 115 -7.89 19.33 12.02
C GLY A 115 -6.84 20.24 12.63
N LEU A 116 -6.31 21.20 11.86
CA LEU A 116 -5.35 22.19 12.35
C LEU A 116 -5.95 23.17 13.38
N LYS A 117 -7.22 23.55 13.20
CA LYS A 117 -7.94 24.47 14.10
C LYS A 117 -8.33 23.84 15.44
N ILE A 118 -8.26 22.51 15.57
CA ILE A 118 -8.58 21.79 16.82
C ILE A 118 -7.43 21.91 17.85
N LYS A 119 -6.30 22.55 17.50
CA LYS A 119 -5.29 22.96 18.49
C LYS A 119 -5.73 24.25 19.21
N LYS A 120 -6.55 24.12 20.25
CA LYS A 120 -6.66 25.07 21.37
C LYS A 120 -6.68 24.30 22.68
#